data_AF-A0A1V9XMI2-F1
#
_entry.id   AF-A0A1V9XMI2-F1
#
_cell.length_a   1.000
_cell.length_b   1.000
_cell.length_c   1.000
_cell.angle_alpha   90.00
_cell.angle_beta   90.00
_cell.angle_gamma   90.00
#
_symmetry.space_group_name_H-M   'P 1'
#
loop_
_entity.id
_entity.type
_entity.pdbx_description
1 polymer ?
#
loop_
_entity_poly.entity_id
_entity_poly.type
_entity_poly.pdbx_seq_one_letter_code
_entity_poly.pdbx_strand_id
1 'polypeptide(L)' 'MKFTLSPIAAKVFGRSVQALAKVGEELVLSSTLNDGLILQSANTAKSAFGCVTFGNEFFQKRDAIYKFSGN' A
#
# COMPACT_ATOMS: atom_id res chain seq x y z
N MET A 1 6.20 5.45 -8.73
CA MET A 1 5.48 4.16 -8.83
C MET A 1 3.98 4.42 -8.89
N LYS A 2 3.20 3.55 -9.55
CA LYS A 2 1.73 3.67 -9.62
C LYS A 2 1.11 2.38 -9.10
N PHE A 3 0.27 2.49 -8.09
CA PHE A 3 -0.57 1.41 -7.57
C PHE A 3 -2.02 1.65 -7.97
N THR A 4 -2.72 0.59 -8.37
CA THR A 4 -4.15 0.66 -8.68
C THR A 4 -4.89 -0.20 -7.67
N LEU A 5 -5.92 0.36 -7.04
CA LEU A 5 -6.70 -0.33 -6.01
C LEU A 5 -8.10 -0.62 -6.55
N SER A 6 -8.59 -1.84 -6.32
CA SER A 6 -10.01 -2.12 -6.47
C SER A 6 -10.82 -1.34 -5.41
N PRO A 7 -12.14 -1.17 -5.58
CA PRO A 7 -12.96 -0.47 -4.58
C PRO A 7 -12.87 -1.09 -3.18
N ILE A 8 -12.79 -2.43 -3.10
CA ILE A 8 -12.65 -3.17 -1.84
C ILE A 8 -11.26 -2.95 -1.24
N ALA A 9 -10.21 -3.04 -2.06
CA ALA A 9 -8.83 -2.81 -1.62
C ALA A 9 -8.63 -1.36 -1.13
N ALA A 10 -9.24 -0.37 -1.79
CA ALA A 10 -9.20 1.03 -1.36
C ALA A 10 -9.81 1.22 0.04
N LYS A 11 -10.90 0.53 0.35
CA LYS A 11 -11.52 0.56 1.70
C LYS A 11 -10.60 -0.04 2.76
N VAL A 12 -9.94 -1.16 2.45
CA VAL A 12 -8.98 -1.79 3.37
C VAL A 12 -7.78 -0.88 3.58
N PHE A 13 -7.22 -0.33 2.51
CA PHE A 13 -6.11 0.62 2.57
C PHE A 13 -6.43 1.82 3.45
N GLY A 14 -7.59 2.45 3.25
CA GLY A 14 -8.03 3.59 4.07
C GLY A 14 -8.16 3.24 5.56
N ARG A 15 -8.65 2.04 5.89
CA ARG A 15 -8.72 1.57 7.28
C ARG A 15 -7.34 1.36 7.89
N SER A 16 -6.38 0.83 7.12
CA SER A 16 -4.99 0.69 7.57
C SER A 16 -4.35 2.04 7.85
N VAL A 17 -4.58 3.03 6.99
CA VAL A 17 -4.13 4.43 7.22
C VAL A 17 -4.74 5.00 8.50
N GLN A 18 -6.05 4.86 8.69
CA GLN A 18 -6.73 5.32 9.90
C GLN A 18 -6.23 4.62 11.18
N ALA A 19 -5.85 3.35 11.08
CA ALA A 19 -5.28 2.62 12.21
C ALA A 19 -3.87 3.14 12.56
N LEU A 20 -3.02 3.36 11.54
CA LEU A 20 -1.67 3.89 11.74
C LEU A 20 -1.65 5.35 12.22
N ALA A 21 -2.64 6.15 11.83
CA ALA A 21 -2.81 7.52 12.35
C ALA A 21 -3.07 7.58 13.87
N LYS A 22 -3.45 6.46 14.50
CA LYS A 22 -3.56 6.35 15.97
C LYS A 22 -2.23 6.02 16.63
N VAL A 23 -1.23 5.57 15.85
CA VAL A 23 0.11 5.23 16.35
C VAL A 23 0.99 6.47 16.36
N GLY A 24 1.02 7.22 15.25
CA GLY A 24 1.87 8.40 15.12
C GLY A 24 1.26 9.46 14.18
N GLU A 25 1.84 10.64 14.24
CA GLU A 25 1.42 11.81 13.44
C GLU A 25 1.91 11.71 11.98
N GLU A 26 3.06 11.07 11.78
CA GLU A 26 3.67 10.88 10.46
C GLU A 26 3.41 9.47 9.92
N LEU A 27 3.12 9.41 8.62
CA LEU A 27 2.95 8.18 7.87
C LEU A 27 3.99 8.13 6.75
N VAL A 28 4.91 7.17 6.84
CA VAL A 28 5.93 6.92 5.83
C VAL A 28 5.45 5.82 4.89
N LEU A 29 5.50 6.11 3.58
CA LEU A 29 5.21 5.15 2.53
C LEU A 29 6.53 4.73 1.86
N SER A 30 6.85 3.45 1.92
CA SER A 30 7.98 2.87 1.21
C SER A 30 7.51 1.78 0.28
N SER A 31 8.07 1.72 -0.92
CA SER A 31 7.79 0.63 -1.86
C SER A 31 9.09 -0.07 -2.18
N THR A 32 9.07 -1.40 -2.13
CA THR A 32 10.18 -2.23 -2.57
C THR A 32 9.81 -2.86 -3.92
N LEU A 33 10.83 -3.13 -4.74
CA LEU A 33 10.63 -3.67 -6.09
C LEU A 33 9.88 -5.03 -6.09
N ASN A 34 9.93 -5.76 -4.96
CA ASN A 34 9.42 -7.11 -4.82
C ASN A 34 8.28 -7.26 -3.79
N ASP A 35 8.16 -6.39 -2.77
CA ASP A 35 7.20 -6.58 -1.66
C ASP A 35 5.97 -5.67 -1.73
N GLY A 36 5.85 -4.83 -2.76
CA GLY A 36 4.69 -3.96 -2.95
C GLY A 36 4.83 -2.63 -2.20
N LEU A 37 3.89 -2.33 -1.30
CA LEU A 37 3.81 -1.06 -0.57
C LEU A 37 3.77 -1.29 0.93
N ILE A 38 4.61 -0.58 1.66
CA ILE A 38 4.71 -0.64 3.11
C ILE A 38 4.30 0.73 3.66
N LEU A 39 3.39 0.72 4.63
CA LEU A 39 3.01 1.87 5.44
C LEU A 39 3.60 1.74 6.83
N GLN A 40 4.29 2.78 7.29
CA GLN A 40 4.93 2.80 8.59
C GLN A 40 4.55 4.07 9.34
N SER A 41 4.31 3.95 10.64
CA SER A 41 4.12 5.10 11.52
C SER A 41 4.77 4.80 12.86
N ALA A 42 5.39 5.82 13.45
CA ALA A 42 5.97 5.77 14.78
C ALA A 42 5.51 7.01 15.54
N ASN A 43 5.32 6.88 16.85
CA ASN A 43 5.06 8.05 17.68
C ASN A 43 6.35 8.87 17.90
N THR A 44 6.18 10.14 18.26
CA THR A 44 7.29 11.07 18.52
C THR A 44 8.21 10.58 19.64
N ALA A 45 7.65 9.90 20.64
CA ALA A 45 8.40 9.30 21.75
C ALA A 45 9.21 8.04 21.36
N LYS A 46 9.09 7.54 20.12
CA LYS A 46 9.73 6.32 19.61
C LYS A 46 9.45 5.07 20.46
N SER A 47 8.31 5.04 21.15
CA SER A 47 7.89 3.95 22.02
C SER A 47 6.80 3.06 21.40
N ALA A 48 6.18 3.50 20.30
CA ALA A 48 5.18 2.74 19.56
C ALA A 48 5.49 2.80 18.06
N PHE A 49 5.33 1.65 17.39
CA PHE A 49 5.57 1.50 15.96
C PHE A 49 4.47 0.64 15.34
N GLY A 50 3.97 1.07 14.19
CA GLY A 50 2.97 0.37 13.39
C GLY A 50 3.47 0.20 11.97
N CYS A 51 3.28 -1.00 11.42
CA CYS A 51 3.67 -1.34 10.05
C CYS A 51 2.57 -2.18 9.39
N VAL A 52 2.21 -1.81 8.16
CA VAL A 52 1.29 -2.58 7.31
C VAL A 52 1.93 -2.77 5.94
N THR A 53 2.04 -4.02 5.50
CA THR A 53 2.60 -4.39 4.20
C THR A 53 1.49 -4.87 3.27
N PHE A 54 1.38 -4.25 2.11
CA PHE A 54 0.53 -4.66 1.00
C PHE A 54 1.40 -5.31 -0.07
N GLY A 55 1.29 -6.64 -0.19
CA GLY A 55 1.97 -7.39 -1.25
C GLY A 55 1.42 -7.03 -2.64
N ASN A 56 2.18 -7.37 -3.68
CA ASN A 56 1.83 -7.04 -5.08
C ASN A 56 0.42 -7.52 -5.49
N GLU A 57 -0.04 -8.66 -4.97
CA GLU A 57 -1.37 -9.23 -5.25
C GLU A 57 -2.53 -8.40 -4.68
N PHE A 58 -2.26 -7.49 -3.73
CA PHE A 58 -3.29 -6.57 -3.21
C PHE A 58 -3.71 -5.52 -4.24
N PHE A 59 -2.80 -5.19 -5.17
CA PHE A 59 -3.02 -4.18 -6.18
C PHE A 59 -3.63 -4.81 -7.43
N GLN A 60 -4.56 -4.10 -8.05
CA GLN A 60 -5.01 -4.48 -9.37
C GLN A 60 -3.82 -4.41 -10.33
N LYS A 61 -3.52 -5.54 -10.97
CA LYS A 61 -2.67 -5.56 -12.16
C LYS A 61 -3.27 -4.55 -13.12
N ARG A 62 -2.46 -3.62 -13.64
CA ARG A 62 -2.85 -2.90 -14.86
C ARG A 62 -3.27 -3.98 -15.83
N ASP A 63 -4.49 -3.89 -16.34
CA ASP A 63 -5.02 -4.78 -17.36
C ASP A 63 -3.91 -5.22 -18.30
N ALA A 64 -3.85 -6.53 -18.52
CA ALA A 64 -3.04 -7.13 -19.54
C ALA A 64 -3.10 -6.22 -20.76
N ILE A 65 -1.94 -5.68 -21.17
CA ILE A 65 -1.84 -5.13 -22.51
C ILE A 65 -2.14 -6.34 -23.39
N TYR A 66 -3.39 -6.45 -23.84
CA TYR A 66 -3.75 -7.37 -24.91
C TYR A 66 -2.92 -6.90 -26.10
N LYS A 67 -1.71 -7.44 -26.23
CA LYS A 67 -0.93 -7.34 -27.45
C LYS A 67 -1.74 -8.13 -28.47
N PHE A 68 -2.60 -7.44 -29.20
CA PHE A 68 -3.10 -7.94 -30.46
C PHE A 68 -1.88 -8.05 -31.39
N SER A 69 -1.27 -9.23 -31.40
CA SER A 69 -0.38 -9.62 -32.48
C SER A 69 -1.29 -9.90 -33.67
N GLY A 70 -1.36 -8.93 -34.60
CA GLY A 70 -1.89 -9.19 -35.92
C GLY A 70 -1.02 -10.25 -36.61
N ASN A 71 -1.68 -11.17 -37.31
CA ASN A 71 -1.05 -12.20 -38.15
C ASN A 71 -0.18 -11.58 -39.25
#